data_AF-A0A951F923-F1
#
_entry.id   AF-A0A951F923-F1
#
_cell.length_a   1.000
_cell.length_b   1.000
_cell.length_c   1.000
_cell.angle_alpha   90.00
_cell.angle_beta   90.00
_cell.angle_gamma   90.00
#
_symmetry.space_group_name_H-M   'P 1'
#
loop_
_entity.id
_entity.type
_entity.pdbx_description
1 polymer ?
#
loop_
_entity_poly.entity_id
_entity_poly.type
_entity_poly.pdbx_seq_one_letter_code
_entity_poly.pdbx_strand_id
1 'polypeptide(L)'
;MKGRRDGEWTREVLSLAEGLLHQGQQCAQIGLPQQAIEILGNVWTMSAECAPELANSAAWEIGWLAARRGCYAEAASWFERVAQPPVAVPWPIARETLLEMCGLLDQQSGRSSVIALPAALSVMTYQSPLPQIVITSLGRFQVTRDGTTLPTCKARKSIAIFRYLLLQRNRSAHKDELIDLFWPDSQPREALHSLHVAISGLRRYLDPTHGSYLLLDGGHYQLNEDASIEDDCARFAQLIEAAEQHWRAGNVACARQSYADAIACYGGDYYLDDRDLLWAVAEQERLLTRYLGVLDRLGRILITQSEPEAALACFQQLLERDSYREDA
;
A
#
# COMPACT_ATOMS: atom_id res chain seq x y z
N MET A 1 -28.50 21.74 51.06
CA MET A 1 -28.77 22.14 49.65
C MET A 1 -28.09 21.13 48.76
N LYS A 2 -28.88 20.19 48.24
CA LYS A 2 -28.46 19.06 47.41
C LYS A 2 -28.96 19.40 46.01
N GLY A 3 -28.07 19.54 45.02
CA GLY A 3 -28.49 19.80 43.64
C GLY A 3 -27.40 20.40 42.76
N ARG A 4 -27.15 19.71 41.63
CA ARG A 4 -26.32 20.04 40.46
C ARG A 4 -24.82 19.77 40.57
N ARG A 5 -24.40 18.64 39.97
CA ARG A 5 -23.47 18.57 38.82
C ARG A 5 -23.21 17.10 38.44
N ASP A 6 -24.23 16.38 38.00
CA ASP A 6 -24.09 15.06 37.39
C ASP A 6 -24.96 15.01 36.14
N GLY A 7 -24.37 14.80 34.96
CA GLY A 7 -25.09 14.23 33.81
C GLY A 7 -25.29 15.05 32.53
N GLU A 8 -24.70 16.24 32.36
CA GLU A 8 -24.71 16.94 31.06
C GLU A 8 -23.32 17.51 30.75
N TRP A 9 -22.42 16.64 30.31
CA TRP A 9 -21.31 17.08 29.46
C TRP A 9 -21.87 17.20 28.04
N THR A 10 -21.76 18.38 27.43
CA THR A 10 -22.38 18.67 26.14
C THR A 10 -21.77 17.78 25.06
N ARG A 11 -22.57 17.35 24.06
CA ARG A 11 -22.06 16.67 22.84
C ARG A 11 -20.84 17.39 22.23
N GLU A 12 -20.74 18.69 22.47
CA GLU A 12 -19.62 19.54 22.07
C GLU A 12 -18.29 19.14 22.72
N VAL A 13 -18.28 18.74 24.00
CA VAL A 13 -17.05 18.30 24.69
C VAL A 13 -16.55 16.96 24.14
N LEU A 14 -17.47 16.03 23.87
CA LEU A 14 -17.13 14.75 23.24
C LEU A 14 -16.67 14.94 21.79
N SER A 15 -17.37 15.76 21.01
CA SER A 15 -16.99 16.10 19.64
C SER A 15 -15.64 16.82 19.58
N LEU A 16 -15.35 17.68 20.56
CA LEU A 16 -14.04 18.32 20.69
C LEU A 16 -12.95 17.29 21.05
N ALA A 17 -13.23 16.37 21.96
CA ALA A 17 -12.29 15.30 22.32
C ALA A 17 -11.99 14.37 21.14
N GLU A 18 -12.98 14.01 20.33
CA GLU A 18 -12.80 13.25 19.08
C GLU A 18 -11.96 14.01 18.05
N GLY A 19 -12.23 15.31 17.88
CA GLY A 19 -11.46 16.17 16.99
C GLY A 19 -9.99 16.29 17.42
N LEU A 20 -9.75 16.45 18.72
CA LEU A 20 -8.41 16.48 19.31
C LEU A 20 -7.70 15.12 19.20
N LEU A 21 -8.41 14.00 19.35
CA LEU A 21 -7.85 12.66 19.17
C LEU A 21 -7.30 12.50 17.74
N HIS A 22 -8.11 12.87 16.74
CA HIS A 22 -7.69 12.83 15.34
C HIS A 22 -6.53 13.78 15.06
N GLN A 23 -6.56 15.00 15.61
CA GLN A 23 -5.45 15.95 15.48
C GLN A 23 -4.15 15.42 16.12
N GLY A 24 -4.24 14.81 17.29
CA GLY A 24 -3.09 14.19 17.98
C GLY A 24 -2.48 13.04 17.16
N GLN A 25 -3.33 12.18 16.60
CA GLN A 25 -2.90 11.11 15.68
C GLN A 25 -2.24 11.66 14.41
N GLN A 26 -2.76 12.75 13.85
CA GLN A 26 -2.14 13.42 12.70
C GLN A 26 -0.77 14.00 13.06
N CYS A 27 -0.65 14.68 14.20
CA CYS A 27 0.64 15.18 14.70
C CYS A 27 1.67 14.06 14.86
N ALA A 28 1.26 12.90 15.36
CA ALA A 28 2.12 11.72 15.47
C ALA A 28 2.60 11.23 14.08
N GLN A 29 1.71 11.20 13.09
CA GLN A 29 2.03 10.75 11.73
C GLN A 29 2.96 11.71 10.97
N ILE A 30 2.88 13.02 11.22
CA ILE A 30 3.74 14.03 10.58
C ILE A 30 5.07 14.27 11.33
N GLY A 31 5.40 13.42 12.31
CA GLY A 31 6.67 13.48 13.03
C GLY A 31 6.76 14.58 14.09
N LEU A 32 5.62 14.99 14.67
CA LEU A 32 5.54 15.96 15.77
C LEU A 32 5.10 15.27 17.07
N PRO A 33 5.91 14.36 17.64
CA PRO A 33 5.51 13.50 18.75
C PRO A 33 5.20 14.27 20.04
N GLN A 34 5.89 15.38 20.31
CA GLN A 34 5.65 16.17 21.53
C GLN A 34 4.29 16.88 21.48
N GLN A 35 3.93 17.46 20.34
CA GLN A 35 2.61 18.07 20.14
C GLN A 35 1.51 17.02 20.16
N ALA A 36 1.75 15.84 19.58
CA ALA A 36 0.82 14.71 19.66
C ALA A 36 0.55 14.31 21.12
N ILE A 37 1.60 14.15 21.94
CA ILE A 37 1.46 13.78 23.36
C ILE A 37 0.67 14.84 24.14
N GLU A 38 0.94 16.13 23.92
CA GLU A 38 0.19 17.21 24.58
C GLU A 38 -1.30 17.19 24.21
N ILE A 39 -1.61 17.04 22.92
CA ILE A 39 -2.99 16.99 22.43
C ILE A 39 -3.71 15.74 22.97
N LEU A 40 -3.08 14.57 22.88
CA LEU A 40 -3.65 13.31 23.36
C LEU A 40 -3.79 13.28 24.90
N GLY A 41 -2.87 13.93 25.63
CA GLY A 41 -2.97 14.10 27.08
C GLY A 41 -4.18 14.93 27.49
N ASN A 42 -4.53 15.95 26.70
CA ASN A 42 -5.77 16.70 26.89
C ASN A 42 -7.00 15.82 26.62
N VAL A 43 -6.98 15.00 25.56
CA VAL A 43 -8.06 14.02 25.28
C VAL A 43 -8.25 13.09 26.48
N TRP A 44 -7.17 12.46 26.97
CA TRP A 44 -7.21 11.61 28.16
C TRP A 44 -7.86 12.32 29.36
N THR A 45 -7.39 13.53 29.68
CA THR A 45 -7.87 14.28 30.85
C THR A 45 -9.35 14.66 30.71
N MET A 46 -9.80 14.97 29.49
CA MET A 46 -11.18 15.36 29.21
C MET A 46 -12.14 14.17 29.15
N SER A 47 -11.65 12.97 28.81
CA SER A 47 -12.50 11.81 28.54
C SER A 47 -12.40 10.68 29.58
N ALA A 48 -11.44 10.72 30.52
CA ALA A 48 -11.16 9.62 31.46
C ALA A 48 -12.38 9.16 32.28
N GLU A 49 -13.25 10.08 32.72
CA GLU A 49 -14.42 9.75 33.55
C GLU A 49 -15.70 9.53 32.74
N CYS A 50 -15.78 10.08 31.52
CA CYS A 50 -17.05 10.19 30.77
C CYS A 50 -17.07 9.45 29.43
N ALA A 51 -15.92 9.17 28.82
CA ALA A 51 -15.77 8.44 27.56
C ALA A 51 -14.53 7.54 27.60
N PRO A 52 -14.62 6.39 28.29
CA PRO A 52 -13.48 5.51 28.55
C PRO A 52 -12.85 4.96 27.26
N GLU A 53 -13.60 4.81 26.17
CA GLU A 53 -13.07 4.38 24.87
C GLU A 53 -12.12 5.41 24.25
N LEU A 54 -12.47 6.70 24.33
CA LEU A 54 -11.62 7.80 23.86
C LEU A 54 -10.38 7.94 24.74
N ALA A 55 -10.56 7.79 26.06
CA ALA A 55 -9.44 7.81 27.01
C ALA A 55 -8.48 6.65 26.71
N ASN A 56 -8.98 5.42 26.56
CA ASN A 56 -8.16 4.27 26.21
C ASN A 56 -7.41 4.47 24.89
N SER A 57 -8.05 5.06 23.89
CA SER A 57 -7.43 5.37 22.59
C SER A 57 -6.30 6.39 22.71
N ALA A 58 -6.49 7.43 23.52
CA ALA A 58 -5.45 8.43 23.78
C ALA A 58 -4.27 7.84 24.56
N ALA A 59 -4.52 7.09 25.64
CA ALA A 59 -3.47 6.42 26.41
C ALA A 59 -2.68 5.40 25.58
N TRP A 60 -3.37 4.66 24.70
CA TRP A 60 -2.75 3.73 23.77
C TRP A 60 -1.73 4.41 22.85
N GLU A 61 -2.12 5.51 22.20
CA GLU A 61 -1.25 6.25 21.30
C GLU A 61 -0.07 6.91 22.02
N ILE A 62 -0.29 7.47 23.21
CA ILE A 62 0.79 8.06 24.02
C ILE A 62 1.81 6.99 24.44
N GLY A 63 1.36 5.80 24.84
CA GLY A 63 2.24 4.69 25.20
C GLY A 63 3.17 4.29 24.05
N TRP A 64 2.65 4.20 22.83
CA TRP A 64 3.47 3.91 21.64
C TRP A 64 4.41 5.04 21.26
N LEU A 65 4.00 6.30 21.39
CA LEU A 65 4.87 7.46 21.16
C LEU A 65 6.04 7.50 22.15
N ALA A 66 5.79 7.19 23.43
CA ALA A 66 6.84 7.08 24.45
C ALA A 66 7.80 5.93 24.14
N ALA A 67 7.30 4.76 23.74
CA ALA A 67 8.13 3.61 23.39
C ALA A 67 9.05 3.88 22.17
N ARG A 68 8.54 4.56 21.13
CA ARG A 68 9.33 4.95 19.94
C ARG A 68 10.42 5.97 20.27
N ARG A 69 10.27 6.74 21.34
CA ARG A 69 11.27 7.69 21.84
C ARG A 69 12.30 7.04 22.79
N GLY A 70 12.14 5.75 23.09
CA GLY A 70 12.97 5.04 24.07
C GLY A 70 12.60 5.32 25.52
N CYS A 71 11.47 5.99 25.78
CA CYS A 71 10.97 6.26 27.13
C CYS A 71 10.09 5.10 27.63
N TYR A 72 10.70 3.93 27.90
CA TYR A 72 9.96 2.70 28.18
C TYR A 72 9.22 2.71 29.52
N ALA A 73 9.77 3.33 30.56
CA ALA A 73 9.07 3.52 31.84
C ALA A 73 7.79 4.38 31.67
N GLU A 74 7.86 5.42 30.84
CA GLU A 74 6.70 6.26 30.52
C GLU A 74 5.67 5.47 29.70
N ALA A 75 6.12 4.72 28.69
CA ALA A 75 5.27 3.86 27.88
C ALA A 75 4.49 2.84 28.72
N ALA A 76 5.18 2.16 29.64
CA ALA A 76 4.57 1.20 30.57
C ALA A 76 3.45 1.86 31.40
N SER A 77 3.70 3.04 31.95
CA SER A 77 2.71 3.77 32.77
C SER A 77 1.43 4.11 32.00
N TRP A 78 1.51 4.28 30.68
CA TRP A 78 0.36 4.53 29.82
C TRP A 78 -0.37 3.25 29.44
N PHE A 79 0.34 2.18 29.09
CA PHE A 79 -0.28 0.87 28.84
C PHE A 79 -0.97 0.31 30.08
N GLU A 80 -0.48 0.62 31.28
CA GLU A 80 -1.16 0.23 32.53
C GLU A 80 -2.56 0.84 32.66
N ARG A 81 -2.77 2.04 32.12
CA ARG A 81 -4.02 2.81 32.22
C ARG A 81 -5.07 2.42 31.18
N VAL A 82 -4.67 1.69 30.14
CA VAL A 82 -5.59 1.22 29.09
C VAL A 82 -6.40 0.05 29.64
N ALA A 83 -7.71 0.25 29.83
CA ALA A 83 -8.61 -0.80 30.30
C ALA A 83 -9.03 -1.74 29.14
N GLN A 84 -9.32 -1.16 27.98
CA GLN A 84 -9.63 -1.86 26.74
C GLN A 84 -9.00 -1.10 25.56
N PRO A 85 -8.06 -1.70 24.82
CA PRO A 85 -7.41 -1.01 23.71
C PRO A 85 -8.40 -0.80 22.55
N PRO A 86 -8.15 0.19 21.68
CA PRO A 86 -8.98 0.44 20.50
C PRO A 86 -8.97 -0.70 19.46
N VAL A 87 -8.16 -1.75 19.67
CA VAL A 87 -8.00 -2.91 18.78
C VAL A 87 -8.37 -4.18 19.55
N ALA A 88 -9.17 -5.07 18.92
CA ALA A 88 -9.62 -6.31 19.54
C ALA A 88 -8.51 -7.37 19.61
N VAL A 89 -7.85 -7.47 20.77
CA VAL A 89 -6.87 -8.51 21.13
C VAL A 89 -7.21 -9.00 22.56
N PRO A 90 -6.88 -10.24 22.98
CA PRO A 90 -6.91 -10.62 24.39
C PRO A 90 -5.97 -9.73 25.23
N TRP A 91 -6.51 -8.59 25.64
CA TRP A 91 -5.77 -7.47 26.24
C TRP A 91 -5.01 -7.83 27.52
N PRO A 92 -5.51 -8.67 28.44
CA PRO A 92 -4.77 -9.01 29.65
C PRO A 92 -3.38 -9.60 29.35
N ILE A 93 -3.31 -10.54 28.41
CA ILE A 93 -2.05 -11.21 28.03
C ILE A 93 -1.14 -10.25 27.25
N ALA A 94 -1.72 -9.47 26.34
CA ALA A 94 -0.97 -8.48 25.57
C ALA A 94 -0.38 -7.37 26.45
N ARG A 95 -1.14 -6.89 27.43
CA ARG A 95 -0.72 -5.88 28.41
C ARG A 95 0.44 -6.39 29.26
N GLU A 96 0.34 -7.58 29.83
CA GLU A 96 1.42 -8.18 30.63
C GLU A 96 2.71 -8.30 29.82
N THR A 97 2.61 -8.82 28.59
CA THR A 97 3.75 -8.94 27.67
C THR A 97 4.37 -7.56 27.36
N LEU A 98 3.56 -6.54 27.06
CA LEU A 98 4.04 -5.19 26.78
C LEU A 98 4.75 -4.55 27.97
N LEU A 99 4.25 -4.76 29.20
CA LEU A 99 4.85 -4.23 30.41
C LEU A 99 6.18 -4.92 30.73
N GLU A 100 6.25 -6.24 30.59
CA GLU A 100 7.50 -6.99 30.73
C GLU A 100 8.56 -6.50 29.73
N MET A 101 8.16 -6.27 28.48
CA MET A 101 9.05 -5.78 27.44
C MET A 101 9.54 -4.36 27.70
N CYS A 102 8.66 -3.46 28.15
CA CYS A 102 9.07 -2.12 28.56
C CYS A 102 10.08 -2.19 29.72
N GLY A 103 9.88 -3.07 30.71
CA GLY A 103 10.82 -3.28 31.80
C GLY A 103 12.19 -3.81 31.34
N LEU A 104 12.21 -4.76 30.40
CA LEU A 104 13.46 -5.29 29.83
C LEU A 104 14.22 -4.22 29.03
N LEU A 105 13.52 -3.43 28.22
CA LEU A 105 14.12 -2.38 27.40
C LEU A 105 14.59 -1.18 28.25
N ASP A 106 13.86 -0.84 29.31
CA ASP A 106 14.25 0.20 30.27
C ASP A 106 15.56 -0.17 30.98
N GLN A 107 15.71 -1.43 31.41
CA GLN A 107 16.95 -1.94 32.02
C GLN A 107 18.15 -1.96 31.05
N GLN A 108 17.90 -2.00 29.74
CA GLN A 108 18.94 -2.02 28.71
C GLN A 108 19.29 -0.63 28.16
N SER A 109 18.44 0.38 28.39
CA SER A 109 18.63 1.76 27.92
C SER A 109 19.90 2.46 28.46
N GLY A 110 20.53 1.90 29.51
CA GLY A 110 21.84 2.31 30.03
C GLY A 110 23.06 1.66 29.38
N ARG A 111 22.89 0.74 28.42
CA ARG A 111 24.00 0.09 27.67
C ARG A 111 23.81 0.34 26.18
N SER A 112 24.66 1.19 25.61
CA SER A 112 24.68 1.46 24.16
C SER A 112 24.82 0.18 23.34
N SER A 113 23.71 -0.32 22.84
CA SER A 113 23.65 -1.14 21.63
C SER A 113 22.28 -0.95 21.02
N VAL A 114 22.25 -0.55 19.75
CA VAL A 114 21.07 -0.60 18.89
C VAL A 114 20.61 -2.06 18.85
N ILE A 115 19.48 -2.36 19.47
CA ILE A 115 18.89 -3.70 19.43
C ILE A 115 17.80 -3.70 18.36
N ALA A 116 17.98 -4.56 17.37
CA ALA A 116 16.91 -4.97 16.47
C ALA A 116 15.77 -5.57 17.31
N LEU A 117 14.55 -5.06 17.11
CA LEU A 117 13.34 -5.57 17.78
C LEU A 117 13.27 -7.11 17.61
N PRO A 118 13.03 -7.88 18.68
CA PRO A 118 12.86 -9.33 18.58
C PRO A 118 11.74 -9.67 17.59
N ALA A 119 11.88 -10.76 16.83
CA ALA A 119 10.90 -11.22 15.85
C ALA A 119 9.46 -11.35 16.40
N ALA A 120 9.29 -11.47 17.72
CA ALA A 120 8.00 -11.45 18.40
C ALA A 120 7.24 -10.10 18.27
N LEU A 121 7.93 -8.97 18.11
CA LEU A 121 7.30 -7.66 17.85
C LEU A 121 6.86 -7.51 16.39
N SER A 122 7.51 -8.18 15.44
CA SER A 122 7.02 -8.28 14.06
C SER A 122 5.70 -9.06 13.96
N VAL A 123 5.39 -9.88 14.98
CA VAL A 123 4.16 -10.69 15.03
C VAL A 123 3.00 -9.94 15.73
N MET A 124 3.27 -8.87 16.48
CA MET A 124 2.23 -8.09 17.20
C MET A 124 1.74 -6.85 16.45
N THR A 125 2.33 -6.51 15.32
CA THR A 125 1.65 -5.74 14.26
C THR A 125 0.67 -6.67 13.54
N TYR A 126 -0.43 -7.01 14.21
CA TYR A 126 -1.58 -7.59 13.51
C TYR A 126 -2.26 -6.44 12.74
N GLN A 127 -1.67 -6.08 11.60
CA GLN A 127 -2.43 -5.49 10.53
C GLN A 127 -3.56 -6.50 10.27
N SER A 128 -4.83 -6.11 10.44
CA SER A 128 -5.82 -6.69 9.53
C SER A 128 -5.21 -6.56 8.15
N PRO A 129 -4.99 -7.66 7.41
CA PRO A 129 -4.29 -7.59 6.14
C PRO A 129 -5.00 -6.51 5.34
N LEU A 130 -4.21 -5.55 4.85
CA LEU A 130 -4.73 -4.51 4.00
C LEU A 130 -5.64 -5.15 2.96
N PRO A 131 -6.86 -4.61 2.74
CA PRO A 131 -7.73 -5.05 1.66
C PRO A 131 -6.93 -5.39 0.41
N GLN A 132 -7.17 -6.55 -0.17
CA GLN A 132 -6.45 -6.95 -1.37
C GLN A 132 -6.78 -5.97 -2.49
N ILE A 133 -5.75 -5.44 -3.12
CA ILE A 133 -5.90 -4.60 -4.31
C ILE A 133 -5.55 -5.44 -5.53
N VAL A 134 -6.48 -5.53 -6.47
CA VAL A 134 -6.27 -6.13 -7.79
C VAL A 134 -6.29 -5.02 -8.82
N ILE A 135 -5.24 -4.96 -9.62
CA ILE A 135 -5.05 -3.96 -10.66
C ILE A 135 -5.12 -4.65 -12.01
N THR A 136 -5.97 -4.08 -12.87
CA THR A 136 -6.03 -4.43 -14.28
C THR A 136 -5.43 -3.27 -15.05
N SER A 137 -4.30 -3.50 -15.69
CA SER A 137 -3.57 -2.52 -16.50
C SER A 137 -3.54 -2.92 -17.99
N LEU A 138 -3.72 -4.21 -18.31
CA LEU A 138 -3.79 -4.74 -19.68
C LEU A 138 -5.22 -4.61 -20.21
N GLY A 139 -5.45 -3.62 -21.06
CA GLY A 139 -6.78 -3.16 -21.41
C GLY A 139 -7.24 -2.05 -20.46
N ARG A 140 -8.55 -1.91 -20.23
CA ARG A 140 -9.07 -0.75 -19.48
C ARG A 140 -8.57 -0.74 -18.03
N PHE A 141 -7.86 0.32 -17.67
CA PHE A 141 -7.32 0.47 -16.32
C PHE A 141 -8.42 0.43 -15.24
N GLN A 142 -8.28 -0.48 -14.28
CA GLN A 142 -9.24 -0.70 -13.20
C GLN A 142 -8.51 -1.06 -11.91
N VAL A 143 -9.02 -0.53 -10.79
CA VAL A 143 -8.54 -0.89 -9.46
C VAL A 143 -9.71 -1.49 -8.69
N THR A 144 -9.51 -2.68 -8.16
CA THR A 144 -10.49 -3.41 -7.37
C THR A 144 -9.93 -3.63 -5.97
N ARG A 145 -10.73 -3.37 -4.95
CA ARG A 145 -10.36 -3.55 -3.54
C ARG A 145 -11.32 -4.53 -2.88
N ASP A 146 -10.81 -5.65 -2.37
CA ASP A 146 -11.61 -6.77 -1.84
C ASP A 146 -12.81 -7.12 -2.74
N GLY A 147 -12.55 -7.27 -4.05
CA GLY A 147 -13.57 -7.58 -5.06
C GLY A 147 -14.48 -6.41 -5.45
N THR A 148 -14.39 -5.25 -4.80
CA THR A 148 -15.17 -4.05 -5.16
C THR A 148 -14.37 -3.13 -6.07
N THR A 149 -14.85 -2.91 -7.30
CA THR A 149 -14.25 -1.94 -8.22
C THR A 149 -14.35 -0.52 -7.67
N LEU A 150 -13.20 0.15 -7.55
CA LEU A 150 -13.13 1.55 -7.18
C LEU A 150 -13.56 2.44 -8.36
N PRO A 151 -14.19 3.60 -8.09
CA PRO A 151 -14.51 4.55 -9.15
C PRO A 151 -13.24 5.02 -9.86
N THR A 152 -13.36 5.54 -11.08
CA THR A 152 -12.22 6.11 -11.80
C THR A 152 -11.60 7.25 -10.97
N CYS A 153 -10.30 7.14 -10.70
CA CYS A 153 -9.58 8.18 -9.98
C CYS A 153 -9.55 9.48 -10.81
N LYS A 154 -10.16 10.55 -10.29
CA LYS A 154 -10.19 11.86 -10.96
C LYS A 154 -8.84 12.57 -10.91
N ALA A 155 -7.97 12.18 -9.98
CA ALA A 155 -6.64 12.76 -9.82
C ALA A 155 -5.64 12.07 -10.75
N ARG A 156 -5.50 12.59 -11.97
CA ARG A 156 -4.68 11.98 -13.03
C ARG A 156 -3.21 11.78 -12.62
N LYS A 157 -2.58 12.77 -11.99
CA LYS A 157 -1.17 12.64 -11.53
C LYS A 157 -1.03 11.59 -10.41
N SER A 158 -2.03 11.45 -9.54
CA SER A 158 -2.04 10.40 -8.51
C SER A 158 -2.02 9.01 -9.12
N ILE A 159 -2.88 8.77 -10.13
CA ILE A 159 -2.93 7.44 -10.77
C ILE A 159 -1.72 7.17 -11.65
N ALA A 160 -1.17 8.19 -12.30
CA ALA A 160 0.05 8.05 -13.11
C ALA A 160 1.26 7.69 -12.23
N ILE A 161 1.41 8.31 -11.05
CA ILE A 161 2.44 7.92 -10.07
C ILE A 161 2.22 6.48 -9.61
N PHE A 162 0.97 6.08 -9.34
CA PHE A 162 0.67 4.71 -8.94
C PHE A 162 1.11 3.69 -9.99
N ARG A 163 0.76 3.92 -11.26
CA ARG A 163 1.21 3.10 -12.40
C ARG A 163 2.72 3.03 -12.49
N TYR A 164 3.40 4.17 -12.35
CA TYR A 164 4.86 4.20 -12.35
C TYR A 164 5.46 3.32 -11.26
N LEU A 165 4.95 3.41 -10.03
CA LEU A 165 5.41 2.59 -8.92
C LEU A 165 5.08 1.10 -9.11
N LEU A 166 3.96 0.77 -9.77
CA LEU A 166 3.61 -0.61 -10.10
C LEU A 166 4.58 -1.23 -11.12
N LEU A 167 5.02 -0.45 -12.11
CA LEU A 167 6.07 -0.90 -13.04
C LEU A 167 7.42 -1.07 -12.33
N GLN A 168 7.67 -0.26 -11.31
CA GLN A 168 8.88 -0.30 -10.49
C GLN A 168 8.71 -1.17 -9.24
N ARG A 169 7.85 -2.20 -9.24
CA ARG A 169 7.37 -2.96 -8.06
C ARG A 169 8.42 -3.33 -6.97
N ASN A 170 9.69 -3.52 -7.35
CA ASN A 170 10.79 -3.87 -6.43
C ASN A 170 11.78 -2.71 -6.20
N ARG A 171 11.41 -1.48 -6.55
CA ARG A 171 12.24 -0.29 -6.47
C ARG A 171 11.43 0.86 -5.86
N SER A 172 12.14 1.69 -5.11
CA SER A 172 11.59 2.92 -4.57
C SER A 172 11.96 4.10 -5.48
N ALA A 173 11.03 5.02 -5.70
CA ALA A 173 11.25 6.19 -6.55
C ALA A 173 11.57 7.41 -5.67
N HIS A 174 12.69 8.08 -5.92
CA HIS A 174 13.02 9.28 -5.15
C HIS A 174 12.03 10.40 -5.48
N LYS A 175 11.70 11.26 -4.50
CA LYS A 175 10.79 12.39 -4.72
C LYS A 175 11.23 13.31 -5.87
N ASP A 176 12.53 13.52 -6.03
CA ASP A 176 13.06 14.41 -7.08
C ASP A 176 12.91 13.76 -8.46
N GLU A 177 13.07 12.44 -8.56
CA GLU A 177 12.81 11.68 -9.78
C GLU A 177 11.32 11.79 -10.18
N LEU A 178 10.41 11.62 -9.22
CA LEU A 178 8.98 11.81 -9.47
C LEU A 178 8.65 13.26 -9.87
N ILE A 179 9.32 14.25 -9.28
CA ILE A 179 9.16 15.66 -9.66
C ILE A 179 9.58 15.88 -11.10
N ASP A 180 10.80 15.47 -11.46
CA ASP A 180 11.33 15.66 -12.81
C ASP A 180 10.48 14.94 -13.86
N LEU A 181 9.96 13.76 -13.50
CA LEU A 181 9.14 12.95 -14.38
C LEU A 181 7.73 13.53 -14.58
N PHE A 182 7.07 13.96 -13.50
CA PHE A 182 5.66 14.33 -13.55
C PHE A 182 5.42 15.84 -13.67
N TRP A 183 6.40 16.68 -13.33
CA TRP A 183 6.33 18.14 -13.37
C TRP A 183 7.63 18.79 -13.85
N PRO A 184 8.14 18.42 -15.06
CA PRO A 184 9.44 18.89 -15.56
C PRO A 184 9.53 20.42 -15.70
N ASP A 185 8.41 21.09 -15.99
CA ASP A 185 8.36 22.53 -16.27
C ASP A 185 8.03 23.38 -15.02
N SER A 186 7.82 22.74 -13.86
CA SER A 186 7.40 23.43 -12.64
C SER A 186 8.59 23.91 -11.82
N GLN A 187 8.42 25.04 -11.12
CA GLN A 187 9.43 25.50 -10.16
C GLN A 187 9.56 24.50 -8.98
N PRO A 188 10.76 24.30 -8.40
CA PRO A 188 10.99 23.22 -7.43
C PRO A 188 10.01 23.17 -6.25
N ARG A 189 9.66 24.33 -5.69
CA ARG A 189 8.71 24.42 -4.56
C ARG A 189 7.28 24.03 -4.97
N GLU A 190 6.85 24.43 -6.15
CA GLU A 190 5.51 24.14 -6.68
C GLU A 190 5.39 22.67 -7.09
N ALA A 191 6.46 22.11 -7.67
CA ALA A 191 6.53 20.71 -8.04
C ALA A 191 6.46 19.80 -6.81
N LEU A 192 7.23 20.11 -5.75
CA LEU A 192 7.18 19.37 -4.49
C LEU A 192 5.79 19.43 -3.84
N HIS A 193 5.16 20.61 -3.82
CA HIS A 193 3.79 20.74 -3.34
C HIS A 193 2.80 19.89 -4.15
N SER A 194 2.92 19.93 -5.48
CA SER A 194 2.10 19.14 -6.40
C SER A 194 2.28 17.64 -6.21
N LEU A 195 3.51 17.18 -5.97
CA LEU A 195 3.81 15.79 -5.60
C LEU A 195 3.09 15.41 -4.32
N HIS A 196 3.20 16.21 -3.25
CA HIS A 196 2.51 15.92 -1.99
C HIS A 196 0.98 15.84 -2.15
N VAL A 197 0.37 16.73 -2.95
CA VAL A 197 -1.07 16.68 -3.26
C VAL A 197 -1.41 15.41 -4.03
N ALA A 198 -0.62 15.04 -5.03
CA ALA A 198 -0.85 13.83 -5.82
C ALA A 198 -0.74 12.57 -4.96
N ILE A 199 0.27 12.48 -4.09
CA ILE A 199 0.44 11.36 -3.16
C ILE A 199 -0.71 11.30 -2.15
N SER A 200 -1.12 12.44 -1.59
CA SER A 200 -2.26 12.48 -0.67
C SER A 200 -3.56 12.04 -1.35
N GLY A 201 -3.77 12.45 -2.62
CA GLY A 201 -4.90 12.01 -3.43
C GLY A 201 -4.87 10.50 -3.70
N LEU A 202 -3.69 9.95 -3.98
CA LEU A 202 -3.50 8.52 -4.20
C LEU A 202 -3.81 7.72 -2.93
N ARG A 203 -3.27 8.15 -1.77
CA ARG A 203 -3.55 7.52 -0.48
C ARG A 203 -5.05 7.46 -0.22
N ARG A 204 -5.75 8.58 -0.36
CA ARG A 204 -7.21 8.65 -0.17
C ARG A 204 -7.98 7.76 -1.17
N TYR A 205 -7.47 7.61 -2.38
CA TYR A 205 -8.07 6.78 -3.41
C TYR A 205 -7.98 5.28 -3.09
N LEU A 206 -6.81 4.81 -2.67
CA LEU A 206 -6.59 3.41 -2.32
C LEU A 206 -7.22 3.06 -0.98
N ASP A 207 -7.06 3.92 0.03
CA ASP A 207 -7.65 3.75 1.35
C ASP A 207 -7.84 5.09 2.10
N PRO A 208 -9.10 5.53 2.31
CA PRO A 208 -9.40 6.77 3.02
C PRO A 208 -9.28 6.67 4.55
N THR A 209 -9.15 5.47 5.13
CA THR A 209 -9.20 5.24 6.58
C THR A 209 -7.85 4.94 7.21
N HIS A 210 -6.97 4.20 6.54
CA HIS A 210 -5.64 3.86 7.06
C HIS A 210 -4.61 3.81 5.93
N GLY A 211 -3.51 4.57 6.05
CA GLY A 211 -2.48 4.61 5.02
C GLY A 211 -1.42 3.53 5.23
N SER A 212 -1.42 2.50 4.39
CA SER A 212 -0.31 1.52 4.35
C SER A 212 -0.08 0.84 2.99
N TYR A 213 -0.63 1.33 1.87
CA TYR A 213 -0.26 0.84 0.52
C TYR A 213 0.94 1.56 -0.11
N LEU A 214 1.25 2.75 0.38
CA LEU A 214 2.32 3.59 -0.12
C LEU A 214 3.18 4.12 1.03
N LEU A 215 4.42 3.64 1.08
CA LEU A 215 5.41 3.97 2.09
C LEU A 215 6.30 5.13 1.60
N LEU A 216 6.84 5.87 2.56
CA LEU A 216 7.85 6.90 2.35
C LEU A 216 9.03 6.60 3.28
N ASP A 217 10.20 6.32 2.72
CA ASP A 217 11.43 6.08 3.46
C ASP A 217 12.60 6.84 2.82
N GLY A 218 13.36 7.59 3.61
CA GLY A 218 14.51 8.34 3.10
C GLY A 218 14.24 9.32 1.95
N GLY A 219 12.99 9.75 1.73
CA GLY A 219 12.60 10.58 0.57
C GLY A 219 12.21 9.78 -0.68
N HIS A 220 12.16 8.46 -0.58
CA HIS A 220 11.70 7.55 -1.62
C HIS A 220 10.28 7.07 -1.36
N TYR A 221 9.44 7.13 -2.39
CA TYR A 221 8.11 6.54 -2.38
C TYR A 221 8.16 5.12 -2.94
N GLN A 222 7.48 4.19 -2.27
CA GLN A 222 7.37 2.80 -2.72
C GLN A 222 6.02 2.20 -2.35
N LEU A 223 5.61 1.17 -3.10
CA LEU A 223 4.47 0.35 -2.69
C LEU A 223 4.85 -0.45 -1.45
N ASN A 224 3.89 -0.66 -0.56
CA ASN A 224 4.11 -1.51 0.59
C ASN A 224 4.16 -2.98 0.16
N GLU A 225 5.30 -3.64 0.40
CA GLU A 225 5.49 -5.06 0.08
C GLU A 225 4.62 -5.98 0.93
N ASP A 226 4.26 -5.56 2.15
CA ASP A 226 3.35 -6.29 3.03
C ASP A 226 1.88 -6.16 2.59
N ALA A 227 1.58 -5.24 1.65
CA ALA A 227 0.24 -5.12 1.09
C ALA A 227 0.02 -6.15 -0.03
N SER A 228 -1.12 -6.82 -0.01
CA SER A 228 -1.53 -7.72 -1.09
C SER A 228 -1.99 -6.92 -2.31
N ILE A 229 -1.05 -6.63 -3.22
CA ILE A 229 -1.30 -5.93 -4.48
C ILE A 229 -1.07 -6.91 -5.64
N GLU A 230 -2.12 -7.30 -6.34
CA GLU A 230 -2.03 -8.07 -7.58
C GLU A 230 -2.11 -7.14 -8.79
N ASP A 231 -1.28 -7.41 -9.78
CA ASP A 231 -1.21 -6.63 -11.02
C ASP A 231 -1.11 -7.61 -12.20
N ASP A 232 -1.96 -7.41 -13.20
CA ASP A 232 -2.07 -8.29 -14.37
C ASP A 232 -0.82 -8.26 -15.25
N CYS A 233 -0.06 -7.15 -15.29
CA CYS A 233 1.21 -7.08 -16.01
C CYS A 233 2.27 -7.98 -15.35
N ALA A 234 2.36 -7.94 -14.02
CA ALA A 234 3.22 -8.84 -13.26
C ALA A 234 2.79 -10.31 -13.43
N ARG A 235 1.47 -10.59 -13.40
CA ARG A 235 0.92 -11.94 -13.61
C ARG A 235 1.23 -12.47 -15.00
N PHE A 236 1.02 -11.65 -16.03
CA PHE A 236 1.37 -11.94 -17.42
C PHE A 236 2.85 -12.28 -17.55
N ALA A 237 3.72 -11.48 -16.93
CA ALA A 237 5.16 -11.71 -16.96
C ALA A 237 5.56 -13.06 -16.34
N GLN A 238 4.98 -13.41 -15.18
CA GLN A 238 5.22 -14.67 -14.49
C GLN A 238 4.73 -15.88 -15.30
N LEU A 239 3.58 -15.77 -15.96
CA LEU A 239 3.04 -16.85 -16.81
C LEU A 239 3.96 -17.16 -17.99
N ILE A 240 4.54 -16.13 -18.62
CA ILE A 240 5.53 -16.31 -19.69
C ILE A 240 6.79 -17.01 -19.17
N GLU A 241 7.31 -16.56 -18.03
CA GLU A 241 8.50 -17.16 -17.42
C GLU A 241 8.26 -18.64 -17.07
N ALA A 242 7.11 -18.97 -16.48
CA ALA A 242 6.71 -20.34 -16.21
C ALA A 242 6.59 -21.17 -17.50
N ALA A 243 6.00 -20.62 -18.56
CA ALA A 243 5.88 -21.28 -19.85
C ALA A 243 7.25 -21.61 -20.47
N GLU A 244 8.19 -20.66 -20.41
CA GLU A 244 9.56 -20.85 -20.89
C GLU A 244 10.34 -21.87 -20.05
N GLN A 245 10.14 -21.88 -18.73
CA GLN A 245 10.73 -22.89 -17.85
C GLN A 245 10.19 -24.30 -18.16
N HIS A 246 8.87 -24.46 -18.29
CA HIS A 246 8.26 -25.73 -18.68
C HIS A 246 8.73 -26.20 -20.05
N TRP A 247 8.86 -25.27 -21.00
CA TRP A 247 9.36 -25.57 -22.34
C TRP A 247 10.80 -26.12 -22.29
N ARG A 248 11.70 -25.44 -21.57
CA ARG A 248 13.10 -25.88 -21.42
C ARG A 248 13.22 -27.22 -20.70
N ALA A 249 12.32 -27.51 -19.77
CA ALA A 249 12.23 -28.79 -19.08
C ALA A 249 11.63 -29.91 -19.95
N GLY A 250 11.21 -29.62 -21.19
CA GLY A 250 10.56 -30.59 -22.08
C GLY A 250 9.11 -30.91 -21.71
N ASN A 251 8.53 -30.21 -20.72
CA ASN A 251 7.13 -30.37 -20.34
C ASN A 251 6.24 -29.50 -21.23
N VAL A 252 6.03 -29.96 -22.47
CA VAL A 252 5.30 -29.22 -23.50
C VAL A 252 3.84 -28.97 -23.11
N ALA A 253 3.19 -29.89 -22.39
CA ALA A 253 1.81 -29.73 -21.96
C ALA A 253 1.65 -28.56 -20.97
N CYS A 254 2.52 -28.48 -19.95
CA CYS A 254 2.51 -27.35 -19.02
C CYS A 254 2.92 -26.04 -19.70
N ALA A 255 3.90 -26.08 -20.61
CA ALA A 255 4.31 -24.90 -21.38
C ALA A 255 3.13 -24.34 -22.21
N ARG A 256 2.41 -25.22 -22.92
CA ARG A 256 1.21 -24.85 -23.68
C ARG A 256 0.18 -24.17 -22.80
N GLN A 257 -0.14 -24.74 -21.64
CA GLN A 257 -1.12 -24.18 -20.72
C GLN A 257 -0.70 -22.80 -20.23
N SER A 258 0.56 -22.63 -19.79
CA SER A 258 1.06 -21.34 -19.31
C SER A 258 1.07 -20.27 -20.40
N TYR A 259 1.37 -20.60 -21.66
CA TYR A 259 1.23 -19.65 -22.76
C TYR A 259 -0.23 -19.27 -23.02
N ALA A 260 -1.15 -20.24 -22.98
CA ALA A 260 -2.58 -19.96 -23.14
C ALA A 260 -3.13 -19.05 -22.01
N ASP A 261 -2.72 -19.32 -20.77
CA ASP A 261 -3.09 -18.49 -19.61
C ASP A 261 -2.51 -17.07 -19.75
N ALA A 262 -1.28 -16.93 -20.27
CA ALA A 262 -0.67 -15.62 -20.53
C ALA A 262 -1.46 -14.83 -21.58
N ILE A 263 -1.90 -15.47 -22.67
CA ILE A 263 -2.75 -14.82 -23.69
C ILE A 263 -4.08 -14.38 -23.09
N ALA A 264 -4.72 -15.24 -22.29
CA ALA A 264 -5.99 -14.91 -21.62
C ALA A 264 -5.86 -13.76 -20.61
N CYS A 265 -4.70 -13.61 -19.99
CA CYS A 265 -4.38 -12.49 -19.09
C CYS A 265 -4.23 -11.16 -19.84
N TYR A 266 -3.86 -11.17 -21.12
CA TYR A 266 -3.65 -9.97 -21.93
C TYR A 266 -4.98 -9.49 -22.54
N GLY A 267 -5.74 -8.72 -21.77
CA GLY A 267 -7.06 -8.20 -22.18
C GLY A 267 -7.01 -7.07 -23.21
N GLY A 268 -5.84 -6.50 -23.47
CA GLY A 268 -5.63 -5.38 -24.38
C GLY A 268 -4.32 -4.67 -24.10
N ASP A 269 -4.05 -3.61 -24.85
CA ASP A 269 -2.82 -2.85 -24.65
C ASP A 269 -2.83 -2.17 -23.28
N TYR A 270 -1.62 -2.00 -22.75
CA TYR A 270 -1.42 -1.26 -21.50
C TYR A 270 -2.07 0.12 -21.63
N TYR A 271 -3.12 0.37 -20.84
CA TYR A 271 -3.92 1.59 -21.04
C TYR A 271 -3.14 2.83 -20.59
N LEU A 272 -2.90 3.70 -21.57
CA LEU A 272 -2.33 5.02 -21.39
C LEU A 272 -3.44 6.09 -21.46
N ASP A 273 -3.48 7.04 -20.52
CA ASP A 273 -4.21 8.30 -20.72
C ASP A 273 -3.39 9.17 -21.69
N ASP A 274 -4.01 10.08 -22.45
CA ASP A 274 -3.46 10.82 -23.61
C ASP A 274 -2.22 11.70 -23.29
N ARG A 275 -1.71 11.70 -22.06
CA ARG A 275 -0.51 12.42 -21.62
C ARG A 275 0.45 11.56 -20.81
N ASP A 276 0.35 10.23 -20.93
CA ASP A 276 1.28 9.34 -20.25
C ASP A 276 2.68 9.49 -20.86
N LEU A 277 3.63 9.64 -19.95
CA LEU A 277 5.00 10.05 -20.19
C LEU A 277 5.78 8.97 -20.95
N LEU A 278 6.92 9.36 -21.54
CA LEU A 278 7.82 8.51 -22.32
C LEU A 278 8.15 7.15 -21.65
N TRP A 279 8.13 7.08 -20.32
CA TRP A 279 8.36 5.83 -19.56
C TRP A 279 7.31 4.74 -19.82
N ALA A 280 6.07 5.12 -20.15
CA ALA A 280 4.97 4.17 -20.31
C ALA A 280 4.93 3.57 -21.73
N VAL A 281 5.40 4.32 -22.73
CA VAL A 281 5.50 3.87 -24.13
C VAL A 281 6.47 2.70 -24.25
N ALA A 282 7.65 2.80 -23.62
CA ALA A 282 8.65 1.73 -23.63
C ALA A 282 8.10 0.45 -23.01
N GLU A 283 7.30 0.58 -21.94
CA GLU A 283 6.68 -0.56 -21.29
C GLU A 283 5.55 -1.18 -22.11
N GLN A 284 4.69 -0.36 -22.72
CA GLN A 284 3.64 -0.82 -23.63
C GLN A 284 4.26 -1.61 -24.79
N GLU A 285 5.33 -1.09 -25.40
CA GLU A 285 6.03 -1.77 -26.49
C GLU A 285 6.66 -3.09 -26.04
N ARG A 286 7.27 -3.10 -24.85
CA ARG A 286 7.84 -4.31 -24.24
C ARG A 286 6.76 -5.37 -24.00
N LEU A 287 5.62 -4.98 -23.44
CA LEU A 287 4.49 -5.89 -23.17
C LEU A 287 3.89 -6.44 -24.47
N LEU A 288 3.68 -5.58 -25.46
CA LEU A 288 3.19 -5.99 -26.79
C LEU A 288 4.14 -6.97 -27.46
N THR A 289 5.44 -6.67 -27.47
CA THR A 289 6.47 -7.54 -28.06
C THR A 289 6.48 -8.92 -27.41
N ARG A 290 6.32 -8.98 -26.08
CA ARG A 290 6.19 -10.25 -25.35
C ARG A 290 4.91 -10.99 -25.70
N TYR A 291 3.78 -10.29 -25.81
CA TYR A 291 2.50 -10.88 -26.19
C TYR A 291 2.54 -11.51 -27.59
N LEU A 292 3.09 -10.80 -28.59
CA LEU A 292 3.29 -11.33 -29.93
C LEU A 292 4.21 -12.57 -29.93
N GLY A 293 5.28 -12.55 -29.12
CA GLY A 293 6.16 -13.70 -28.94
C GLY A 293 5.44 -14.93 -28.35
N VAL A 294 4.53 -14.72 -27.39
CA VAL A 294 3.72 -15.79 -26.81
C VAL A 294 2.75 -16.40 -27.85
N LEU A 295 2.11 -15.56 -28.66
CA LEU A 295 1.22 -16.02 -29.74
C LEU A 295 1.97 -16.89 -30.76
N ASP A 296 3.16 -16.44 -31.22
CA ASP A 296 4.00 -17.25 -32.12
C ASP A 296 4.39 -18.58 -31.47
N ARG A 297 4.82 -18.54 -30.20
CA ARG A 297 5.27 -19.73 -29.49
C ARG A 297 4.17 -20.75 -29.30
N LEU A 298 2.99 -20.33 -28.87
CA LEU A 298 1.82 -21.21 -28.73
C LEU A 298 1.37 -21.75 -30.09
N GLY A 299 1.31 -20.90 -31.12
CA GLY A 299 0.95 -21.31 -32.48
C GLY A 299 1.85 -22.42 -33.02
N ARG A 300 3.17 -22.32 -32.81
CA ARG A 300 4.13 -23.37 -33.18
C ARG A 300 3.90 -24.68 -32.43
N ILE A 301 3.62 -24.62 -31.13
CA ILE A 301 3.31 -25.81 -30.32
C ILE A 301 2.07 -26.51 -30.88
N LEU A 302 1.01 -25.74 -31.17
CA LEU A 302 -0.25 -26.26 -31.71
C LEU A 302 -0.08 -26.91 -33.09
N ILE A 303 0.77 -26.35 -33.97
CA ILE A 303 1.14 -27.00 -35.24
C ILE A 303 1.76 -28.37 -34.97
N THR A 304 2.75 -28.46 -34.07
CA THR A 304 3.43 -29.74 -33.78
C THR A 304 2.49 -30.78 -33.17
N GLN A 305 1.41 -30.33 -32.51
CA GLN A 305 0.38 -31.19 -31.93
C GLN A 305 -0.77 -31.50 -32.90
N SER A 306 -0.65 -31.10 -34.17
CA SER A 306 -1.68 -31.30 -35.21
C SER A 306 -3.02 -30.63 -34.89
N GLU A 307 -2.99 -29.46 -34.25
CA GLU A 307 -4.15 -28.59 -34.00
C GLU A 307 -4.07 -27.29 -34.85
N PRO A 308 -4.21 -27.39 -36.20
CA PRO A 308 -3.95 -26.26 -37.10
C PRO A 308 -4.96 -25.12 -36.98
N GLU A 309 -6.21 -25.40 -36.61
CA GLU A 309 -7.24 -24.37 -36.45
C GLU A 309 -6.94 -23.46 -35.25
N ALA A 310 -6.52 -24.04 -34.12
CA ALA A 310 -6.11 -23.29 -32.94
C ALA A 310 -4.81 -22.50 -33.19
N ALA A 311 -3.88 -23.07 -33.96
CA ALA A 311 -2.66 -22.37 -34.37
C ALA A 311 -2.99 -21.17 -35.27
N LEU A 312 -3.90 -21.34 -36.23
CA LEU A 312 -4.34 -20.27 -37.13
C LEU A 312 -4.93 -19.09 -36.34
N ALA A 313 -5.75 -19.36 -35.32
CA ALA A 313 -6.30 -18.32 -34.46
C ALA A 313 -5.21 -17.51 -33.75
N CYS A 314 -4.14 -18.16 -33.28
CA CYS A 314 -2.99 -17.47 -32.67
C CYS A 314 -2.28 -16.55 -33.68
N PHE A 315 -2.04 -17.03 -34.89
CA PHE A 315 -1.36 -16.24 -35.92
C PHE A 315 -2.24 -15.11 -36.49
N GLN A 316 -3.55 -15.29 -36.56
CA GLN A 316 -4.48 -14.22 -36.92
C GLN A 316 -4.43 -13.08 -35.89
N GLN A 317 -4.50 -13.40 -34.60
CA GLN A 317 -4.34 -12.38 -33.54
C GLN A 317 -2.98 -11.69 -33.60
N LEU A 318 -1.91 -12.43 -33.91
CA LEU A 318 -0.57 -11.87 -34.09
C LEU A 318 -0.56 -10.85 -35.24
N LEU A 319 -1.08 -11.23 -36.42
CA LEU A 319 -1.12 -10.36 -37.59
C LEU A 319 -2.00 -9.14 -37.40
N GLU A 320 -3.17 -9.30 -36.78
CA GLU A 320 -4.06 -8.19 -36.44
C GLU A 320 -3.33 -7.15 -35.58
N ARG A 321 -2.52 -7.58 -34.61
CA ARG A 321 -1.79 -6.68 -33.72
C ARG A 321 -0.50 -6.13 -34.31
N ASP A 322 0.21 -6.90 -35.14
CA ASP A 322 1.43 -6.45 -35.82
C ASP A 322 1.13 -5.48 -36.96
N SER A 323 -0.03 -5.59 -37.61
CA SER A 323 -0.47 -4.63 -38.65
C SER A 323 -0.72 -3.20 -38.13
N TYR A 324 -0.88 -3.00 -36.81
CA TYR A 324 -0.90 -1.65 -36.21
C TYR A 324 0.50 -1.05 -35.99
N ARG A 325 1.58 -1.76 -36.37
CA ARG A 325 2.97 -1.25 -36.38
C ARG A 325 3.44 -0.74 -37.76
N GLU A 326 2.65 -0.85 -38.82
CA GLU A 326 3.02 -0.39 -40.17
C GLU A 326 2.86 1.13 -40.40
N ASP A 327 3.23 1.96 -39.42
CA ASP A 327 3.61 3.36 -39.65
C ASP A 327 5.11 3.49 -39.32
N ALA A 328 5.95 2.91 -40.18
CA ALA A 328 7.41 3.09 -40.20
C ALA A 328 7.82 4.33 -41.00
#